data_AF-A0A448XP26-F1
#
_entry.id   AF-A0A448XP26-F1
#
_cell.length_a   1.000
_cell.length_b   1.000
_cell.length_c   1.000
_cell.angle_alpha   90.00
_cell.angle_beta   90.00
_cell.angle_gamma   90.00
#
_symmetry.space_group_name_H-M   'P 1'
#
loop_
_entity.id
_entity.type
_entity.pdbx_description
1 polymer ?
#
loop_
_entity_poly.entity_id
_entity_poly.type
_entity_poly.pdbx_seq_one_letter_code
_entity_poly.pdbx_strand_id
1 'polypeptide(L)' 'VKGNIRLYVIDLESVNGTYLNNQRIEARRFYELRERDMIKFGFSTREYVVMKASGYDDDDDEID' A
#
# COMPACT_ATOMS: atom_id res chain seq x y z
N VAL A 1 3.87 -23.81 -1.32
CA VAL A 1 3.10 -22.95 -0.39
C VAL A 1 3.25 -21.52 -0.89
N LYS A 2 2.20 -20.90 -1.47
CA LYS A 2 2.21 -19.44 -1.70
C LYS A 2 2.32 -18.80 -0.30
N GLY A 3 3.45 -18.17 0.01
CA GLY A 3 3.66 -17.54 1.32
C GLY A 3 2.71 -16.35 1.50
N ASN A 4 2.20 -16.15 2.71
CA ASN A 4 1.40 -14.96 3.02
C ASN A 4 2.32 -13.72 3.06
N ILE A 5 2.47 -13.05 1.91
CA ILE A 5 3.19 -11.77 1.81
C ILE A 5 2.33 -10.67 2.45
N ARG A 6 2.90 -9.92 3.39
CA ARG A 6 2.27 -8.76 4.03
C ARG A 6 3.03 -7.50 3.64
N LEU A 7 2.30 -6.51 3.13
CA LEU A 7 2.85 -5.21 2.76
C LEU A 7 2.86 -4.28 3.97
N TYR A 8 3.86 -3.41 4.03
CA TYR A 8 4.02 -2.42 5.09
C TYR A 8 4.43 -1.07 4.49
N VAL A 9 4.02 0.00 5.18
CA VAL A 9 4.51 1.36 4.94
C VAL A 9 5.22 1.88 6.19
N ILE A 10 6.29 2.65 5.97
CA ILE A 10 7.02 3.37 7.02
C ILE A 10 7.30 4.78 6.52
N ASP A 11 7.00 5.77 7.34
CA ASP A 11 7.42 7.15 7.08
C ASP A 11 8.85 7.37 7.59
N LEU A 12 9.74 7.85 6.72
CA LEU A 12 11.16 8.04 7.02
C LEU A 12 11.46 9.47 7.53
N GLU A 13 10.61 9.97 8.44
CA GLU A 13 10.64 11.37 8.91
C GLU A 13 10.49 12.38 7.76
N SER A 14 9.50 12.13 6.90
CA SER A 14 9.23 13.05 5.80
C SER A 14 8.76 14.40 6.34
N VAL A 15 9.23 15.49 5.71
CA VAL A 15 8.91 16.87 6.13
C VAL A 15 7.39 17.10 6.21
N ASN A 16 6.64 16.54 5.26
CA ASN A 16 5.19 16.75 5.15
C ASN A 16 4.36 15.55 5.67
N GLY A 17 5.01 14.50 6.19
CA GLY A 17 4.35 13.28 6.65
C GLY A 17 3.82 12.36 5.55
N THR A 18 3.44 11.16 5.96
CA THR A 18 2.70 10.20 5.14
C THR A 18 1.31 10.01 5.76
N TYR A 19 0.30 9.85 4.92
CA TYR A 19 -1.09 9.67 5.33
C TYR A 19 -1.59 8.32 4.81
N LEU A 20 -2.22 7.56 5.70
CA LEU A 20 -2.90 6.31 5.40
C LEU A 20 -4.39 6.52 5.72
N ASN A 21 -5.28 6.33 4.73
CA ASN A 21 -6.72 6.55 4.85
C ASN A 21 -7.04 7.93 5.46
N ASN A 22 -6.40 8.98 4.91
CA ASN A 22 -6.50 10.37 5.35
C ASN A 22 -6.01 10.67 6.78
N GLN A 23 -5.45 9.68 7.47
CA GLN A 23 -4.85 9.84 8.80
C GLN A 23 -3.31 9.87 8.71
N ARG A 24 -2.69 10.87 9.32
CA ARG A 24 -1.22 10.95 9.39
C ARG A 24 -0.69 9.81 10.25
N ILE A 25 0.27 9.05 9.73
CA ILE A 25 0.92 7.96 10.47
C ILE A 25 2.15 8.47 11.24
N GLU A 26 2.57 7.74 12.28
CA GLU A 26 3.79 8.04 13.03
C GLU A 26 5.03 7.74 12.20
N ALA A 27 6.04 8.60 12.28
CA ALA A 27 7.34 8.37 11.64
C ALA A 27 8.08 7.20 12.30
N ARG A 28 8.92 6.52 11.53
CA ARG A 28 9.77 5.39 11.97
C ARG A 28 8.99 4.21 12.58
N ARG A 29 7.69 4.07 12.26
CA ARG A 29 6.84 2.96 12.68
C ARG A 29 6.30 2.22 11.46
N PHE A 30 6.33 0.89 11.50
CA PHE A 30 5.75 0.04 10.46
C PHE A 30 4.24 -0.04 10.63
N TYR A 31 3.51 0.28 9.57
CA TYR A 31 2.06 0.09 9.46
C TYR A 31 1.78 -0.99 8.42
N GLU A 32 1.03 -2.03 8.78
CA GLU A 32 0.59 -3.07 7.84
C GLU A 32 -0.44 -2.46 6.88
N LEU A 33 -0.22 -2.64 5.57
CA LEU A 33 -1.15 -2.20 4.54
C LEU A 33 -2.18 -3.29 4.23
N ARG A 34 -3.42 -2.86 4.06
CA ARG A 34 -4.55 -3.67 3.59
C ARG A 34 -4.86 -3.35 2.14
N GLU A 35 -5.54 -4.28 1.50
CA GLU A 35 -6.07 -4.05 0.16
C GLU A 35 -7.09 -2.89 0.22
N ARG A 36 -7.05 -2.02 -0.79
CA ARG A 36 -7.83 -0.78 -0.91
C ARG A 36 -7.45 0.35 0.05
N ASP A 37 -6.41 0.19 0.85
CA ASP A 37 -5.87 1.32 1.63
C ASP A 37 -5.43 2.45 0.69
N MET A 38 -5.76 3.69 1.07
CA MET A 38 -5.33 4.89 0.38
C MET A 38 -4.08 5.47 1.07
N ILE A 39 -3.02 5.70 0.30
CA ILE A 39 -1.78 6.33 0.74
C ILE A 39 -1.64 7.69 0.06
N LYS A 40 -1.30 8.71 0.84
CA LYS A 40 -0.94 10.04 0.34
C LYS A 40 0.37 10.51 0.96
N PHE A 41 1.31 10.94 0.12
CA PHE A 41 2.61 11.43 0.55
C PHE A 41 2.58 12.96 0.67
N GLY A 42 2.68 13.48 1.89
CA GLY A 42 2.68 14.89 2.18
C GLY A 42 1.54 15.65 1.50
N PHE A 43 1.90 16.73 0.80
CA PHE A 43 0.98 17.56 0.03
C PHE A 43 0.84 17.15 -1.44
N SER A 44 1.16 15.90 -1.78
CA SER A 44 0.93 15.36 -3.13
C SER A 44 -0.52 15.60 -3.57
N THR A 45 -0.71 15.94 -4.85
CA THR A 45 -2.03 15.97 -5.49
C THR A 45 -2.56 14.59 -5.83
N ARG A 46 -1.71 13.56 -5.72
CA ARG A 46 -2.01 12.17 -6.04
C ARG A 46 -2.31 11.37 -4.78
N GLU A 47 -3.28 10.48 -4.92
CA GLU A 47 -3.64 9.45 -3.96
C GLU A 47 -3.34 8.09 -4.59
N TYR A 48 -2.73 7.19 -3.81
CA TYR A 48 -2.34 5.86 -4.25
C TYR A 48 -3.21 4.84 -3.53
N VAL A 49 -3.78 3.87 -4.24
CA VAL A 49 -4.58 2.80 -3.64
C VAL A 49 -3.81 1.50 -3.71
N VAL A 50 -3.71 0.79 -2.59
CA VAL A 50 -3.05 -0.51 -2.49
C VAL A 50 -3.94 -1.57 -3.15
N MET A 51 -3.43 -2.21 -4.20
CA MET A 51 -4.09 -3.33 -4.86
C MET A 51 -3.22 -4.57 -4.69
N LYS A 52 -3.82 -5.69 -4.26
CA LYS A 52 -3.15 -6.99 -4.33
C LYS A 52 -3.27 -7.52 -5.75
N ALA A 53 -2.20 -8.12 -6.26
CA ALA A 53 -2.28 -8.95 -7.45
C ALA A 53 -3.07 -10.21 -7.08
N SER A 54 -4.38 -10.17 -7.30
CA SER A 54 -5.27 -11.33 -7.16
C SER A 54 -6.32 -11.33 -8.28
N GLY A 55 -5.97 -10.76 -9.43
CA GLY A 55 -6.83 -10.70 -10.62
C GLY A 55 -6.05 -10.52 -11.92
N TYR A 56 -4.76 -10.86 -11.91
CA TYR A 56 -3.86 -10.88 -13.07
C TYR A 56 -2.90 -12.09 -13.02
N ASP A 57 -3.19 -13.07 -12.16
CA ASP A 57 -2.38 -14.30 -12.02
C ASP A 57 -3.26 -15.56 -12.15
N ASP A 58 -4.58 -15.42 -12.38
CA ASP A 58 -5.52 -16.55 -12.45
C ASP A 58 -6.24 -16.64 -13.81
N ASP A 59 -6.17 -15.63 -14.68
CA ASP A 59 -6.81 -15.60 -16.02
C ASP A 59 -5.80 -15.77 -17.18
N ASP A 60 -4.51 -15.70 -16.88
CA ASP A 60 -3.39 -15.73 -17.83
C ASP A 60 -2.96 -17.15 -18.20
N ASP A 61 -3.33 -18.12 -17.36
CA ASP A 61 -2.93 -19.54 -17.44
C ASP A 61 -3.98 -20.42 -18.16
N GLU A 62 -5.13 -19.87 -18.60
CA GLU A 62 -6.10 -20.56 -19.48
C GLU A 62 -6.07 -19.98 -20.91
N ILE A 63 -5.07 -20.39 -21.69
CA ILE A 63 -5.18 -20.44 -23.16
C ILE A 63 -4.90 -21.90 -23.57
N ASP A 64 -5.96 -22.62 -23.97
CA ASP A 64 -5.87 -23.84 -24.79
C ASP A 64 -5.65 -23.44 -26.27
#